data_AF-A0A811L182-F1
#
_entry.id   AF-A0A811L182-F1
#
_cell.length_a   1.000
_cell.length_b   1.000
_cell.length_c   1.000
_cell.angle_alpha   90.00
_cell.angle_beta   90.00
_cell.angle_gamma   90.00
#
_symmetry.space_group_name_H-M   'P 1'
#
loop_
_entity.id
_entity.type
_entity.pdbx_description
1 polymer ?
#
loop_
_entity_poly.entity_id
_entity_poly.type
_entity_poly.pdbx_seq_one_letter_code
_entity_poly.pdbx_strand_id
1 'polypeptide(L)'
;MNKTEIVVRRQFLNGPPSTTPFNLLRLLYDILNVNVEYKEATQSYTSRLSIVATNNRDFQSTTTDSNADRATQLCAAAILHDLAVVGHFGYGGRLIHYWVSQRLLTVEQYNRMDFDELAIGNTTRHNIYSRANDTLIFHTIHLTCEVGFSTAAILCSLFIIYLAVYRTKNKAVQVYSHMLIMNASVDLSYSICNLIAMPIFFIYDGYFILAAGNPILKSYPWSANIVTSCQGFLIYVSVVIIPIQFIYRYSVIRNKPYTSGELLKIFIIGGLYPFGHGILCFYTFTEPTPLFDKTFELDPVISSLDYIPPYRVGDCVNSKLMALHIANCMAMTIASYVIIMVVYRMTKTEFIKMESQMSDQTKRVQKQMEQVIFIQAIFPILVLFIPGTVLPIAALWKINYRFTGEFVAIMHTTPVFNSFSVILCVPSYRRIFTGMFYKNRNMVSSSKQGDKKTHTTHDSDLFEFA
;
A
#
# COMPACT_ATOMS: atom_id res chain seq x y z
N MET A 1 22.60 -14.33 -40.25
CA MET A 1 21.21 -13.88 -40.48
C MET A 1 20.96 -13.84 -41.98
N ASN A 2 19.99 -14.60 -42.47
CA ASN A 2 19.80 -14.84 -43.89
C ASN A 2 18.97 -13.71 -44.54
N LYS A 3 19.32 -13.26 -45.75
CA LYS A 3 18.73 -12.07 -46.41
C LYS A 3 17.21 -12.14 -46.58
N THR A 4 16.64 -13.34 -46.62
CA THR A 4 15.20 -13.59 -46.75
C THR A 4 14.41 -13.17 -45.50
N GLU A 5 15.03 -13.23 -44.32
CA GLU A 5 14.38 -12.87 -43.04
C GLU A 5 14.22 -11.34 -42.87
N ILE A 6 15.05 -10.57 -43.58
CA ILE A 6 15.05 -9.10 -43.55
C ILE A 6 13.90 -8.51 -44.40
N VAL A 7 13.48 -9.22 -45.46
CA VAL A 7 12.42 -8.74 -46.36
C VAL A 7 11.02 -8.91 -45.73
N VAL A 8 10.78 -10.03 -45.05
CA VAL A 8 9.50 -10.27 -44.35
C VAL A 8 9.32 -9.31 -43.17
N ARG A 9 10.40 -8.97 -42.45
CA ARG A 9 10.33 -7.97 -41.35
C ARG A 9 10.08 -6.55 -41.82
N ARG A 10 10.48 -6.18 -43.05
CA ARG A 10 10.24 -4.82 -43.60
C ARG A 10 8.81 -4.59 -44.05
N GLN A 11 8.10 -5.63 -44.50
CA GLN A 11 6.68 -5.49 -44.88
C GLN A 11 5.75 -5.37 -43.67
N PHE A 12 6.12 -5.92 -42.52
CA PHE A 12 5.32 -5.81 -41.29
C PHE A 12 5.47 -4.48 -40.54
N LEU A 13 6.52 -3.70 -40.79
CA LEU A 13 6.81 -2.46 -40.05
C LEU A 13 6.26 -1.18 -40.70
N ASN A 14 5.68 -1.25 -41.91
CA ASN A 14 5.24 -0.08 -42.67
C ASN A 14 3.71 0.03 -42.82
N GLY A 15 2.92 -0.72 -42.06
CA GLY A 15 1.46 -0.52 -42.00
C GLY A 15 1.10 0.76 -41.24
N PRO A 16 0.12 1.55 -41.68
CA PRO A 16 -0.28 2.77 -40.98
C PRO A 16 -0.80 2.43 -39.58
N PRO A 17 -0.49 3.25 -38.55
CA PRO A 17 -0.93 3.00 -37.19
C PRO A 17 -2.43 3.27 -37.08
N SER A 18 -3.26 2.22 -37.15
CA SER A 18 -4.68 2.34 -36.85
C SER A 18 -4.90 2.36 -35.33
N THR A 19 -5.39 3.49 -34.84
CA THR A 19 -5.75 3.73 -33.44
C THR A 19 -7.17 3.22 -33.15
N THR A 20 -7.37 1.91 -33.10
CA THR A 20 -8.68 1.34 -32.74
C THR A 20 -8.62 0.43 -31.50
N PRO A 21 -9.69 0.41 -30.68
CA PRO A 21 -9.80 -0.39 -29.44
C PRO A 21 -9.74 -1.91 -29.64
N PHE A 22 -9.69 -2.40 -30.88
CA PHE A 22 -9.59 -3.81 -31.23
C PHE A 22 -8.30 -4.50 -30.75
N ASN A 23 -7.23 -3.75 -30.46
CA ASN A 23 -5.98 -4.32 -29.97
C ASN A 23 -6.05 -4.80 -28.51
N LEU A 24 -7.01 -4.32 -27.70
CA LEU A 24 -7.13 -4.76 -26.30
C LEU A 24 -7.74 -6.16 -26.18
N LEU A 25 -8.75 -6.48 -27.00
CA LEU A 25 -9.36 -7.82 -27.08
C LEU A 25 -8.42 -8.86 -27.68
N ARG A 26 -7.66 -8.47 -28.71
CA ARG A 26 -6.63 -9.32 -29.31
C ARG A 26 -5.48 -9.60 -28.32
N LEU A 27 -5.09 -8.59 -27.55
CA LEU A 27 -4.13 -8.74 -26.45
C LEU A 27 -4.63 -9.69 -25.36
N LEU A 28 -5.91 -9.62 -24.98
CA LEU A 28 -6.51 -10.56 -24.01
C LEU A 28 -6.55 -12.00 -24.54
N TYR A 29 -6.80 -12.19 -25.85
CA TYR A 29 -6.77 -13.51 -26.50
C TYR A 29 -5.37 -14.12 -26.54
N ASP A 30 -4.35 -13.32 -26.89
CA ASP A 30 -2.95 -13.78 -26.93
C ASP A 30 -2.42 -14.11 -25.52
N ILE A 31 -2.91 -13.41 -24.48
CA ILE A 31 -2.59 -13.69 -23.06
C ILE A 31 -3.15 -15.05 -22.61
N LEU A 32 -4.34 -15.44 -23.07
CA LEU A 32 -4.97 -16.70 -22.67
C LEU A 32 -4.27 -17.93 -23.28
N ASN A 33 -3.64 -17.78 -24.46
CA ASN A 33 -2.95 -18.87 -25.15
C ASN A 33 -1.51 -19.13 -24.67
N VAL A 34 -0.87 -18.18 -23.96
CA VAL A 34 0.48 -18.35 -23.38
C VAL A 34 0.47 -19.22 -22.11
N ASN A 35 -0.70 -19.50 -21.53
CA ASN A 35 -0.85 -20.27 -20.28
C ASN A 35 -0.62 -21.79 -20.40
N VAL A 36 -0.28 -22.31 -21.59
CA VAL A 36 0.00 -23.75 -21.77
C VAL A 36 1.38 -24.14 -21.19
N GLU A 37 2.33 -23.21 -21.14
CA GLU A 37 3.70 -23.46 -20.64
C GLU A 37 3.82 -23.41 -19.10
N TYR A 38 2.83 -22.86 -18.39
CA TYR A 38 2.84 -22.74 -16.91
C TYR A 38 2.34 -24.00 -16.17
N LYS A 39 1.76 -24.96 -16.91
CA LYS A 39 1.24 -26.21 -16.35
C LYS A 39 2.34 -27.10 -15.77
N GLU A 40 3.54 -27.07 -16.34
CA GLU A 40 4.66 -27.93 -15.92
C GLU A 40 5.36 -27.43 -14.64
N ALA A 41 5.46 -26.10 -14.45
CA ALA A 41 6.02 -25.52 -13.24
C ALA A 41 5.12 -25.72 -12.01
N THR A 42 3.80 -25.68 -12.22
CA THR A 42 2.81 -25.88 -11.14
C THR A 42 2.83 -27.34 -10.63
N GLN A 43 3.05 -28.30 -11.53
CA GLN A 43 3.08 -29.73 -11.18
C GLN A 43 4.29 -30.12 -10.31
N SER A 44 5.41 -29.40 -10.46
CA SER A 44 6.63 -29.55 -9.64
C SER A 44 6.48 -28.97 -8.22
N TYR A 45 5.56 -28.01 -8.04
CA TYR A 45 5.31 -27.38 -6.74
C TYR A 45 4.28 -28.17 -5.91
N THR A 46 3.25 -28.71 -6.56
CA THR A 46 2.22 -29.53 -5.90
C THR A 46 2.80 -30.83 -5.33
N SER A 47 3.83 -31.40 -5.97
CA SER A 47 4.53 -32.59 -5.49
C SER A 47 5.41 -32.35 -4.26
N ARG A 48 5.90 -31.11 -4.06
CA ARG A 48 6.65 -30.73 -2.84
C ARG A 48 5.73 -30.45 -1.67
N LEU A 49 4.54 -29.90 -1.92
CA LEU A 49 3.53 -29.64 -0.89
C LEU A 49 2.87 -30.94 -0.38
N SER A 50 2.69 -31.95 -1.23
CA SER A 50 2.14 -33.24 -0.80
C SER A 50 3.07 -34.01 0.14
N ILE A 51 4.40 -33.84 0.01
CA ILE A 51 5.43 -34.43 0.90
C ILE A 51 5.40 -33.80 2.29
N VAL A 52 5.16 -32.48 2.38
CA VAL A 52 5.03 -31.78 3.67
C VAL A 52 3.70 -32.14 4.36
N ALA A 53 2.62 -32.34 3.60
CA ALA A 53 1.32 -32.74 4.13
C ALA A 53 1.28 -34.20 4.63
N THR A 54 2.09 -35.10 4.06
CA THR A 54 2.15 -36.50 4.50
C THR A 54 2.92 -36.65 5.82
N ASN A 55 3.97 -35.86 6.04
CA ASN A 55 4.72 -35.88 7.30
C ASN A 55 3.96 -35.27 8.50
N ASN A 56 2.89 -34.52 8.26
CA ASN A 56 2.06 -33.91 9.31
C ASN A 56 0.84 -34.77 9.71
N ARG A 57 0.49 -35.83 8.97
CA ARG A 57 -0.62 -36.73 9.33
C ARG A 57 -0.33 -37.58 10.57
N ASP A 58 0.94 -37.86 10.85
CA ASP A 58 1.34 -38.64 12.02
C ASP A 58 1.25 -37.85 13.35
N PHE A 59 1.00 -36.54 13.27
CA PHE A 59 0.91 -35.65 14.44
C PHE A 59 -0.54 -35.32 14.86
N GLN A 60 -1.55 -35.66 14.06
CA GLN A 60 -2.95 -35.24 14.26
C GLN A 60 -3.87 -36.24 14.99
N SER A 61 -3.36 -37.36 15.51
CA SER A 61 -4.24 -38.39 16.11
C SER A 61 -4.66 -38.15 17.58
N THR A 62 -4.26 -37.05 18.24
CA THR A 62 -4.54 -36.87 19.69
C THR A 62 -4.84 -35.44 20.18
N THR A 63 -5.22 -34.47 19.33
CA THR A 63 -5.44 -33.08 19.79
C THR A 63 -6.89 -32.62 19.71
N THR A 64 -7.42 -32.15 20.84
CA THR A 64 -8.70 -31.42 20.97
C THR A 64 -8.71 -30.12 20.17
N ASP A 65 -9.89 -29.68 19.71
CA ASP A 65 -10.09 -28.53 18.80
C ASP A 65 -9.39 -27.22 19.23
N SER A 66 -9.25 -26.96 20.54
CA SER A 66 -8.54 -25.77 21.05
C SER A 66 -7.03 -25.75 20.75
N ASN A 67 -6.41 -26.92 20.57
CA ASN A 67 -4.99 -27.03 20.24
C ASN A 67 -4.74 -26.89 18.72
N ALA A 68 -5.75 -27.18 17.89
CA ALA A 68 -5.68 -27.00 16.44
C ALA A 68 -5.68 -25.51 16.05
N ASP A 69 -6.51 -24.70 16.71
CA ASP A 69 -6.50 -23.23 16.55
C ASP A 69 -5.15 -22.64 17.01
N ARG A 70 -4.60 -23.14 18.12
CA ARG A 70 -3.29 -22.72 18.65
C ARG A 70 -2.14 -23.06 17.69
N ALA A 71 -2.13 -24.26 17.12
CA ALA A 71 -1.13 -24.66 16.14
C ALA A 71 -1.21 -23.81 14.86
N THR A 72 -2.42 -23.47 14.42
CA THR A 72 -2.66 -22.62 13.25
C THR A 72 -2.16 -21.19 13.48
N GLN A 73 -2.40 -20.62 14.67
CA GLN A 73 -1.90 -19.29 15.05
C GLN A 73 -0.37 -19.24 15.13
N LEU A 74 0.26 -20.25 15.73
CA LEU A 74 1.73 -20.35 15.83
C LEU A 74 2.37 -20.53 14.44
N CYS A 75 1.74 -21.30 13.56
CA CYS A 75 2.23 -21.52 12.19
C CYS A 75 2.12 -20.23 11.35
N ALA A 76 1.02 -19.49 11.46
CA ALA A 76 0.85 -18.19 10.80
C ALA A 76 1.87 -17.15 11.30
N ALA A 77 2.14 -17.12 12.61
CA ALA A 77 3.16 -16.25 13.20
C ALA A 77 4.58 -16.61 12.75
N ALA A 78 4.90 -17.91 12.65
CA ALA A 78 6.20 -18.39 12.15
C ALA A 78 6.41 -18.04 10.67
N ILE A 79 5.37 -18.19 9.83
CA ILE A 79 5.43 -17.80 8.41
C ILE A 79 5.65 -16.29 8.26
N LEU A 80 4.97 -15.47 9.07
CA LEU A 80 5.17 -14.02 9.07
C LEU A 80 6.57 -13.61 9.56
N HIS A 81 7.11 -14.31 10.56
CA HIS A 81 8.47 -14.12 11.04
C HIS A 81 9.50 -14.45 9.97
N ASP A 82 9.37 -15.60 9.30
CA ASP A 82 10.32 -16.01 8.25
C ASP A 82 10.23 -15.11 7.01
N LEU A 83 9.04 -14.65 6.64
CA LEU A 83 8.87 -13.66 5.57
C LEU A 83 9.51 -12.30 5.93
N ALA A 84 9.48 -11.91 7.21
CA ALA A 84 10.13 -10.70 7.69
C ALA A 84 11.66 -10.82 7.75
N VAL A 85 12.20 -12.03 8.03
CA VAL A 85 13.64 -12.31 8.11
C VAL A 85 14.27 -12.48 6.72
N VAL A 86 13.55 -13.08 5.76
CA VAL A 86 14.05 -13.34 4.40
C VAL A 86 14.08 -12.07 3.54
N GLY A 87 13.28 -11.04 3.88
CA GLY A 87 13.39 -9.73 3.27
C GLY A 87 14.56 -8.94 3.86
N HIS A 88 15.66 -8.77 3.12
CA HIS A 88 16.73 -7.81 3.43
C HIS A 88 16.24 -6.34 3.39
N PHE A 89 15.31 -5.97 4.26
CA PHE A 89 14.88 -4.61 4.48
C PHE A 89 15.64 -4.06 5.68
N GLY A 90 16.22 -2.86 5.54
CA GLY A 90 17.05 -2.21 6.56
C GLY A 90 16.28 -1.81 7.84
N TYR A 91 16.42 -0.57 8.31
CA TYR A 91 15.87 -0.11 9.59
C TYR A 91 14.37 -0.42 9.82
N GLY A 92 13.57 -0.53 8.75
CA GLY A 92 12.16 -0.94 8.84
C GLY A 92 11.94 -2.39 9.31
N GLY A 93 12.81 -3.34 8.95
CA GLY A 93 12.72 -4.73 9.40
C GLY A 93 12.98 -4.88 10.90
N ARG A 94 13.84 -4.03 11.48
CA ARG A 94 14.11 -4.03 12.92
C ARG A 94 12.94 -3.50 13.74
N LEU A 95 12.17 -2.54 13.21
CA LEU A 95 10.94 -2.05 13.84
C LEU A 95 9.85 -3.12 13.83
N ILE A 96 9.67 -3.82 12.71
CA ILE A 96 8.72 -4.94 12.62
C ILE A 96 9.15 -6.08 13.55
N HIS A 97 10.43 -6.45 13.58
CA HIS A 97 10.95 -7.48 14.48
C HIS A 97 10.82 -7.12 15.96
N TYR A 98 11.16 -5.88 16.35
CA TYR A 98 11.00 -5.39 17.72
C TYR A 98 9.52 -5.41 18.13
N TRP A 99 8.63 -4.99 17.23
CA TRP A 99 7.20 -4.99 17.46
C TRP A 99 6.63 -6.42 17.61
N VAL A 100 7.01 -7.36 16.74
CA VAL A 100 6.63 -8.78 16.83
C VAL A 100 7.18 -9.43 18.11
N SER A 101 8.41 -9.10 18.51
CA SER A 101 9.05 -9.64 19.72
C SER A 101 8.36 -9.15 21.01
N GLN A 102 8.01 -7.87 21.10
CA GLN A 102 7.24 -7.32 22.22
C GLN A 102 5.84 -7.95 22.33
N ARG A 103 5.27 -8.36 21.19
CA ARG A 103 3.96 -9.01 21.07
C ARG A 103 3.95 -10.46 21.55
N LEU A 104 4.97 -11.24 21.21
CA LEU A 104 5.08 -12.62 21.66
C LEU A 104 5.20 -12.71 23.20
N LEU A 105 5.91 -11.75 23.80
CA LEU A 105 6.03 -11.64 25.25
C LEU A 105 4.71 -11.30 25.95
N THR A 106 3.87 -10.45 25.35
CA THR A 106 2.55 -10.10 25.92
C THR A 106 1.55 -11.25 25.82
N VAL A 107 1.58 -12.02 24.73
CA VAL A 107 0.73 -13.22 24.57
C VAL A 107 1.15 -14.32 25.56
N GLU A 108 2.45 -14.48 25.81
CA GLU A 108 2.94 -15.45 26.81
C GLU A 108 2.56 -15.05 28.25
N GLN A 109 2.57 -13.75 28.57
CA GLN A 109 2.11 -13.24 29.86
C GLN A 109 0.60 -13.38 30.06
N TYR A 110 -0.21 -13.11 29.02
CA TYR A 110 -1.66 -13.25 29.08
C TYR A 110 -2.08 -14.71 29.29
N ASN A 111 -1.40 -15.65 28.64
CA ASN A 111 -1.67 -17.09 28.78
C ASN A 111 -1.27 -17.70 30.14
N ARG A 112 -0.49 -16.98 30.96
CA ARG A 112 -0.21 -17.40 32.35
C ARG A 112 -1.29 -16.98 33.34
N MET A 113 -2.19 -16.07 32.99
CA MET A 113 -3.21 -15.55 33.92
C MET A 113 -4.48 -16.40 34.00
N ASP A 114 -4.67 -17.38 33.12
CA ASP A 114 -5.85 -18.27 33.10
C ASP A 114 -5.73 -19.51 34.01
N PHE A 115 -4.68 -19.61 34.85
CA PHE A 115 -4.45 -20.80 35.70
C PHE A 115 -4.73 -20.64 37.20
N ASP A 116 -5.05 -19.43 37.69
CA ASP A 116 -5.27 -19.18 39.12
C ASP A 116 -6.66 -18.56 39.40
N GLU A 117 -7.73 -19.30 39.10
CA GLU A 117 -9.11 -18.90 39.40
C GLU A 117 -9.62 -19.55 40.70
N LEU A 118 -9.09 -19.12 41.86
CA LEU A 118 -9.64 -19.49 43.18
C LEU A 118 -9.33 -18.44 44.28
N ALA A 119 -9.61 -17.16 44.00
CA ALA A 119 -9.70 -16.10 45.01
C ALA A 119 -10.63 -14.96 44.52
N ILE A 120 -11.92 -15.04 44.81
CA ILE A 120 -12.99 -14.32 44.06
C ILE A 120 -13.29 -12.89 44.59
N GLY A 121 -12.56 -12.36 45.58
CA GLY A 121 -12.86 -11.03 46.16
C GLY A 121 -12.03 -9.86 45.63
N ASN A 122 -10.70 -10.01 45.56
CA ASN A 122 -9.79 -8.92 45.22
C ASN A 122 -9.32 -8.94 43.75
N THR A 123 -9.41 -10.08 43.09
CA THR A 123 -8.98 -10.27 41.70
C THR A 123 -9.88 -9.52 40.71
N THR A 124 -11.18 -9.39 41.03
CA THR A 124 -12.16 -8.71 40.17
C THR A 124 -11.86 -7.22 40.02
N ARG A 125 -11.45 -6.52 41.09
CA ARG A 125 -11.03 -5.12 40.98
C ARG A 125 -9.73 -4.97 40.20
N HIS A 126 -8.75 -5.84 40.44
CA HIS A 126 -7.47 -5.75 39.72
C HIS A 126 -7.65 -6.01 38.22
N ASN A 127 -8.51 -6.95 37.83
CA ASN A 127 -8.80 -7.25 36.43
C ASN A 127 -9.51 -6.09 35.71
N ILE A 128 -10.40 -5.37 36.40
CA ILE A 128 -11.07 -4.19 35.84
C ILE A 128 -10.07 -3.05 35.60
N TYR A 129 -9.20 -2.75 36.59
CA TYR A 129 -8.20 -1.69 36.43
C TYR A 129 -7.15 -2.02 35.37
N SER A 130 -6.68 -3.26 35.29
CA SER A 130 -5.73 -3.68 34.25
C SER A 130 -6.34 -3.53 32.86
N ARG A 131 -7.59 -3.99 32.68
CA ARG A 131 -8.28 -3.92 31.40
C ARG A 131 -8.54 -2.49 30.93
N ALA A 132 -8.85 -1.58 31.84
CA ALA A 132 -9.06 -0.16 31.51
C ALA A 132 -7.76 0.54 31.05
N ASN A 133 -6.62 0.16 31.62
CA ASN A 133 -5.32 0.72 31.21
C ASN A 133 -4.91 0.22 29.82
N ASP A 134 -5.13 -1.05 29.52
CA ASP A 134 -4.78 -1.63 28.23
C ASP A 134 -5.56 -0.98 27.07
N THR A 135 -6.87 -0.79 27.23
CA THR A 135 -7.74 -0.20 26.19
C THR A 135 -7.36 1.26 25.89
N LEU A 136 -7.01 2.04 26.91
CA LEU A 136 -6.55 3.42 26.75
C LEU A 136 -5.24 3.51 25.94
N ILE A 137 -4.32 2.56 26.15
CA ILE A 137 -3.07 2.50 25.38
C ILE A 137 -3.37 2.25 23.89
N PHE A 138 -4.25 1.30 23.57
CA PHE A 138 -4.61 1.01 22.17
C PHE A 138 -5.24 2.21 21.49
N HIS A 139 -6.20 2.86 22.13
CA HIS A 139 -6.82 4.07 21.60
C HIS A 139 -5.79 5.19 21.38
N THR A 140 -4.90 5.43 22.35
CA THR A 140 -3.85 6.45 22.22
C THR A 140 -2.91 6.15 21.05
N ILE A 141 -2.50 4.88 20.87
CA ILE A 141 -1.65 4.46 19.77
C ILE A 141 -2.37 4.65 18.43
N HIS A 142 -3.60 4.15 18.31
CA HIS A 142 -4.40 4.28 17.10
C HIS A 142 -4.54 5.76 16.69
N LEU A 143 -4.98 6.62 17.61
CA LEU A 143 -5.13 8.05 17.36
C LEU A 143 -3.82 8.73 16.97
N THR A 144 -2.73 8.42 17.68
CA THR A 144 -1.41 9.02 17.41
C THR A 144 -0.89 8.59 16.04
N CYS A 145 -1.04 7.30 15.68
CA CYS A 145 -0.68 6.79 14.36
C CYS A 145 -1.52 7.46 13.27
N GLU A 146 -2.84 7.51 13.44
CA GLU A 146 -3.75 8.03 12.42
C GLU A 146 -3.49 9.51 12.12
N VAL A 147 -3.40 10.34 13.16
CA VAL A 147 -3.11 11.78 13.05
C VAL A 147 -1.69 12.00 12.56
N GLY A 148 -0.72 11.27 13.12
CA GLY A 148 0.70 11.42 12.78
C GLY A 148 0.99 11.05 11.33
N PHE A 149 0.54 9.89 10.87
CA PHE A 149 0.73 9.44 9.50
C PHE A 149 -0.04 10.28 8.49
N SER A 150 -1.29 10.65 8.78
CA SER A 150 -2.07 11.50 7.88
C SER A 150 -1.42 12.90 7.74
N THR A 151 -0.97 13.49 8.85
CA THR A 151 -0.28 14.78 8.84
C THR A 151 1.04 14.70 8.07
N ALA A 152 1.85 13.68 8.33
CA ALA A 152 3.10 13.46 7.61
C ALA A 152 2.88 13.28 6.11
N ALA A 153 1.87 12.51 5.72
CA ALA A 153 1.50 12.31 4.33
C ALA A 153 1.06 13.60 3.65
N ILE A 154 0.18 14.39 4.27
CA ILE A 154 -0.27 15.68 3.75
C ILE A 154 0.94 16.59 3.48
N LEU A 155 1.84 16.73 4.45
CA LEU A 155 3.04 17.56 4.31
C LEU A 155 3.96 17.05 3.19
N CYS A 156 4.19 15.73 3.11
CA CYS A 156 5.05 15.15 2.09
C CYS A 156 4.43 15.28 0.68
N SER A 157 3.14 15.04 0.51
CA SER A 157 2.43 15.20 -0.76
C SER A 157 2.45 16.65 -1.24
N LEU A 158 2.18 17.62 -0.35
CA LEU A 158 2.29 19.04 -0.67
C LEU A 158 3.72 19.43 -1.06
N PHE A 159 4.72 18.88 -0.37
CA PHE A 159 6.12 19.11 -0.70
C PHE A 159 6.49 18.54 -2.07
N ILE A 160 6.01 17.34 -2.43
CA ILE A 160 6.23 16.75 -3.76
C ILE A 160 5.56 17.60 -4.84
N ILE A 161 4.33 18.05 -4.63
CA ILE A 161 3.62 18.94 -5.57
C ILE A 161 4.45 20.22 -5.77
N TYR A 162 4.92 20.84 -4.68
CA TYR A 162 5.79 22.00 -4.75
C TYR A 162 7.08 21.74 -5.55
N LEU A 163 7.76 20.61 -5.29
CA LEU A 163 8.99 20.25 -6.00
C LEU A 163 8.75 19.97 -7.49
N ALA A 164 7.67 19.26 -7.82
CA ALA A 164 7.28 18.91 -9.17
C ALA A 164 6.95 20.16 -9.99
N VAL A 165 6.21 21.10 -9.41
CA VAL A 165 5.80 22.35 -10.09
C VAL A 165 6.94 23.37 -10.19
N TYR A 166 7.65 23.64 -9.09
CA TYR A 166 8.54 24.81 -9.03
C TYR A 166 10.04 24.49 -9.07
N ARG A 167 10.46 23.26 -8.74
CA ARG A 167 11.90 22.93 -8.57
C ARG A 167 12.45 21.97 -9.60
N THR A 168 11.62 21.37 -10.44
CA THR A 168 12.06 20.39 -11.44
C THR A 168 12.63 21.09 -12.68
N LYS A 169 13.95 21.32 -12.70
CA LYS A 169 14.66 21.94 -13.85
C LYS A 169 15.13 20.95 -14.92
N ASN A 170 15.31 19.68 -14.55
CA ASN A 170 15.80 18.66 -15.49
C ASN A 170 14.65 18.23 -16.42
N LYS A 171 14.79 18.48 -17.72
CA LYS A 171 13.78 18.12 -18.74
C LYS A 171 13.38 16.64 -18.69
N ALA A 172 14.33 15.73 -18.44
CA ALA A 172 14.03 14.30 -18.38
C ALA A 172 13.15 13.93 -17.17
N VAL A 173 13.32 14.62 -16.04
CA VAL A 173 12.47 14.45 -14.85
C VAL A 173 11.15 15.22 -15.01
N GLN A 174 11.19 16.36 -15.70
CA GLN A 174 10.01 17.20 -15.95
C GLN A 174 8.93 16.45 -16.73
N VAL A 175 9.30 15.52 -17.61
CA VAL A 175 8.33 14.63 -18.29
C VAL A 175 7.52 13.83 -17.27
N TYR A 176 8.07 13.48 -16.11
CA TYR A 176 7.34 12.74 -15.07
C TYR A 176 6.57 13.63 -14.09
N SER A 177 6.67 14.95 -14.17
CA SER A 177 6.08 15.86 -13.18
C SER A 177 4.56 15.70 -13.09
N HIS A 178 3.87 15.53 -14.22
CA HIS A 178 2.42 15.37 -14.25
C HIS A 178 1.95 14.10 -13.55
N MET A 179 2.66 12.98 -13.77
CA MET A 179 2.40 11.72 -13.08
C MET A 179 2.65 11.85 -11.56
N LEU A 180 3.76 12.48 -11.17
CA LEU A 180 4.11 12.69 -9.77
C LEU A 180 3.08 13.58 -9.05
N ILE A 181 2.62 14.66 -9.69
CA ILE A 181 1.57 15.53 -9.16
C ILE A 181 0.27 14.76 -9.00
N MET A 182 -0.15 13.98 -10.00
CA MET A 182 -1.38 13.19 -9.89
C MET A 182 -1.32 12.20 -8.72
N ASN A 183 -0.22 11.46 -8.59
CA ASN A 183 -0.03 10.52 -7.49
C ASN A 183 -0.07 11.23 -6.12
N ALA A 184 0.67 12.33 -5.97
CA ALA A 184 0.67 13.11 -4.73
C ALA A 184 -0.71 13.71 -4.40
N SER A 185 -1.51 14.07 -5.41
CA SER A 185 -2.88 14.54 -5.21
C SER A 185 -3.80 13.44 -4.68
N VAL A 186 -3.69 12.20 -5.19
CA VAL A 186 -4.46 11.05 -4.68
C VAL A 186 -4.07 10.76 -3.22
N ASP A 187 -2.77 10.70 -2.95
CA ASP A 187 -2.21 10.52 -1.60
C ASP A 187 -2.71 11.62 -0.63
N LEU A 188 -2.73 12.88 -1.09
CA LEU A 188 -3.22 14.01 -0.33
C LEU A 188 -4.72 13.88 -0.02
N SER A 189 -5.54 13.55 -1.02
CA SER A 189 -6.99 13.35 -0.83
C SER A 189 -7.28 12.21 0.16
N TYR A 190 -6.57 11.09 0.03
CA TYR A 190 -6.69 9.95 0.95
C TYR A 190 -6.31 10.35 2.39
N SER A 191 -5.18 11.04 2.56
CA SER A 191 -4.70 11.43 3.89
C SER A 191 -5.59 12.48 4.56
N ILE A 192 -6.17 13.41 3.80
CA ILE A 192 -7.17 14.36 4.32
C ILE A 192 -8.42 13.61 4.76
N CYS A 193 -8.88 12.63 3.97
CA CYS A 193 -10.03 11.81 4.34
C CYS A 193 -9.78 11.04 5.64
N ASN A 194 -8.61 10.42 5.80
CA ASN A 194 -8.22 9.71 7.02
C ASN A 194 -8.17 10.66 8.22
N LEU A 195 -7.56 11.84 8.08
CA LEU A 195 -7.48 12.82 9.16
C LEU A 195 -8.85 13.32 9.62
N ILE A 196 -9.78 13.56 8.68
CA ILE A 196 -11.13 14.03 8.99
C ILE A 196 -11.99 12.90 9.56
N ALA A 197 -11.91 11.70 8.99
CA ALA A 197 -12.80 10.61 9.34
C ALA A 197 -12.34 9.84 10.59
N MET A 198 -11.03 9.72 10.80
CA MET A 198 -10.39 8.82 11.77
C MET A 198 -11.05 7.42 11.72
N PRO A 199 -10.97 6.71 10.58
CA PRO A 199 -11.72 5.48 10.39
C PRO A 199 -11.24 4.38 11.33
N ILE A 200 -12.16 3.79 12.08
CA ILE A 200 -11.90 2.62 12.95
C ILE A 200 -12.42 1.39 12.21
N PHE A 201 -11.58 0.36 12.11
CA PHE A 201 -11.93 -0.90 11.49
C PHE A 201 -11.91 -2.00 12.54
N PHE A 202 -12.94 -2.83 12.55
CA PHE A 202 -13.01 -3.95 13.47
C PHE A 202 -13.61 -5.17 12.78
N ILE A 203 -12.97 -6.32 12.93
CA ILE A 203 -13.42 -7.58 12.33
C ILE A 203 -13.64 -8.61 13.42
N TYR A 204 -14.87 -9.11 13.50
CA TYR A 204 -15.28 -10.10 14.50
C TYR A 204 -16.48 -10.91 14.03
N ASP A 205 -16.42 -12.23 14.17
CA ASP A 205 -17.45 -13.22 13.82
C ASP A 205 -18.02 -13.07 12.40
N GLY A 206 -17.16 -12.64 11.47
CA GLY A 206 -17.53 -12.39 10.08
C GLY A 206 -18.27 -11.09 9.82
N TYR A 207 -18.30 -10.19 10.80
CA TYR A 207 -18.65 -8.78 10.62
C TYR A 207 -17.40 -7.95 10.31
N PHE A 208 -17.48 -7.13 9.27
CA PHE A 208 -16.51 -6.10 8.92
C PHE A 208 -17.09 -4.73 9.31
N ILE A 209 -16.77 -4.24 10.49
CA ILE A 209 -17.30 -3.01 11.06
C ILE A 209 -16.37 -1.84 10.71
N LEU A 210 -16.95 -0.76 10.18
CA LEU A 210 -16.25 0.48 9.88
C LEU A 210 -16.96 1.65 10.54
N ALA A 211 -16.24 2.40 11.37
CA ALA A 211 -16.77 3.54 12.11
C ALA A 211 -16.07 4.86 11.77
N ALA A 212 -16.81 5.96 11.87
CA ALA A 212 -16.30 7.31 11.83
C ALA A 212 -15.80 7.69 13.24
N GLY A 213 -14.52 7.45 13.53
CA GLY A 213 -13.95 7.60 14.87
C GLY A 213 -13.77 9.06 15.32
N ASN A 214 -13.88 10.05 14.43
CA ASN A 214 -13.71 11.44 14.80
C ASN A 214 -14.82 11.90 15.78
N PRO A 215 -14.47 12.40 16.99
CA PRO A 215 -15.45 12.86 17.98
C PRO A 215 -16.40 13.96 17.50
N ILE A 216 -15.97 14.77 16.51
CA ILE A 216 -16.81 15.83 15.91
C ILE A 216 -17.97 15.20 15.10
N LEU A 217 -17.78 13.99 14.59
CA LEU A 217 -18.77 13.29 13.78
C LEU A 217 -19.77 12.46 14.62
N LYS A 218 -19.57 12.34 15.93
CA LYS A 218 -20.33 11.43 16.80
C LYS A 218 -21.84 11.62 16.75
N SER A 219 -22.29 12.86 16.58
CA SER A 219 -23.72 13.21 16.57
C SER A 219 -24.40 13.02 15.21
N TYR A 220 -23.66 12.56 14.19
CA TYR A 220 -24.13 12.48 12.82
C TYR A 220 -24.11 11.03 12.32
N PRO A 221 -25.20 10.26 12.45
CA PRO A 221 -25.25 8.87 11.99
C PRO A 221 -24.94 8.68 10.49
N TRP A 222 -25.27 9.67 9.66
CA TRP A 222 -24.96 9.66 8.23
C TRP A 222 -23.46 9.75 7.94
N SER A 223 -22.64 10.21 8.88
CA SER A 223 -21.19 10.34 8.70
C SER A 223 -20.54 8.99 8.42
N ALA A 224 -21.01 7.92 9.06
CA ALA A 224 -20.50 6.56 8.85
C ALA A 224 -20.62 6.12 7.39
N ASN A 225 -21.74 6.45 6.73
CA ASN A 225 -21.93 6.14 5.31
C ASN A 225 -20.94 6.90 4.44
N ILE A 226 -20.81 8.22 4.66
CA ILE A 226 -19.90 9.06 3.87
C ILE A 226 -18.46 8.60 4.07
N VAL A 227 -18.06 8.31 5.30
CA VAL A 227 -16.72 7.79 5.61
C VAL A 227 -16.49 6.45 4.91
N THR A 228 -17.40 5.48 5.06
CA THR A 228 -17.28 4.15 4.42
C THR A 228 -17.16 4.26 2.90
N SER A 229 -18.00 5.09 2.27
CA SER A 229 -18.01 5.27 0.82
C SER A 229 -16.80 6.06 0.31
N CYS A 230 -16.38 7.10 1.02
CA CYS A 230 -15.21 7.90 0.64
C CYS A 230 -13.92 7.08 0.82
N GLN A 231 -13.81 6.32 1.90
CA GLN A 231 -12.71 5.38 2.13
C GLN A 231 -12.66 4.32 1.03
N GLY A 232 -13.79 3.66 0.76
CA GLY A 232 -13.89 2.70 -0.34
C GLY A 232 -13.47 3.31 -1.68
N PHE A 233 -13.98 4.50 -2.02
CA PHE A 233 -13.57 5.21 -3.23
C PHE A 233 -12.06 5.45 -3.29
N LEU A 234 -11.47 6.07 -2.26
CA LEU A 234 -10.07 6.50 -2.30
C LEU A 234 -9.07 5.34 -2.19
N ILE A 235 -9.40 4.25 -1.48
CA ILE A 235 -8.61 3.01 -1.51
C ILE A 235 -8.51 2.49 -2.95
N TYR A 236 -9.62 2.46 -3.68
CA TYR A 236 -9.62 1.97 -5.05
C TYR A 236 -8.99 2.93 -6.05
N VAL A 237 -9.11 4.24 -5.85
CA VAL A 237 -8.34 5.21 -6.63
C VAL A 237 -6.83 4.95 -6.42
N SER A 238 -6.41 4.63 -5.20
CA SER A 238 -5.02 4.27 -4.88
C SER A 238 -4.58 2.94 -5.48
N VAL A 239 -5.50 2.00 -5.76
CA VAL A 239 -5.18 0.77 -6.50
C VAL A 239 -5.08 1.03 -8.00
N VAL A 240 -5.94 1.88 -8.56
CA VAL A 240 -5.99 2.20 -10.00
C VAL A 240 -4.87 3.15 -10.43
N ILE A 241 -4.37 4.02 -9.54
CA ILE A 241 -3.28 4.94 -9.89
C ILE A 241 -1.98 4.21 -10.27
N ILE A 242 -1.71 3.05 -9.67
CA ILE A 242 -0.48 2.27 -9.90
C ILE A 242 -0.38 1.80 -11.36
N PRO A 243 -1.34 1.06 -11.95
CA PRO A 243 -1.26 0.68 -13.36
C PRO A 243 -1.21 1.90 -14.29
N ILE A 244 -1.88 3.01 -13.94
CA ILE A 244 -1.80 4.26 -14.72
C ILE A 244 -0.35 4.79 -14.74
N GLN A 245 0.39 4.73 -13.63
CA GLN A 245 1.81 5.11 -13.60
C GLN A 245 2.68 4.24 -14.52
N PHE A 246 2.44 2.92 -14.55
CA PHE A 246 3.16 2.03 -15.47
C PHE A 246 2.81 2.31 -16.94
N ILE A 247 1.53 2.58 -17.24
CA ILE A 247 1.08 2.96 -18.59
C ILE A 247 1.71 4.28 -19.02
N TYR A 248 1.74 5.26 -18.12
CA TYR A 248 2.41 6.54 -18.36
C TYR A 248 3.88 6.34 -18.67
N ARG A 249 4.59 5.56 -17.84
CA ARG A 249 6.01 5.27 -18.05
C ARG A 249 6.27 4.57 -19.38
N TYR A 250 5.44 3.61 -19.77
CA TYR A 250 5.53 2.96 -21.08
C TYR A 250 5.47 3.99 -22.21
N SER A 251 4.56 4.96 -22.12
CA SER A 251 4.40 6.06 -23.07
C SER A 251 5.63 6.99 -23.12
N VAL A 252 6.21 7.32 -21.95
CA VAL A 252 7.46 8.11 -21.88
C VAL A 252 8.62 7.39 -22.57
N ILE A 253 8.78 6.09 -22.30
CA ILE A 253 9.86 5.29 -22.88
C ILE A 253 9.75 5.32 -24.41
N ARG A 254 8.55 5.17 -24.97
CA ARG A 254 8.27 5.26 -26.43
C ARG A 254 8.46 6.65 -27.05
N ASN A 255 9.00 7.62 -26.30
CA ASN A 255 9.14 9.01 -26.71
C ASN A 255 7.79 9.64 -27.14
N LYS A 256 6.69 9.18 -26.55
CA LYS A 256 5.34 9.71 -26.77
C LYS A 256 4.65 9.94 -25.43
N PRO A 257 5.20 10.80 -24.56
CA PRO A 257 4.65 11.03 -23.23
C PRO A 257 3.22 11.57 -23.35
N TYR A 258 2.30 11.05 -22.55
CA TYR A 258 0.96 11.61 -22.50
C TYR A 258 1.01 13.06 -21.99
N THR A 259 0.23 13.90 -22.66
CA THR A 259 -0.06 15.25 -22.19
C THR A 259 -0.89 15.20 -20.89
N SER A 260 -0.92 16.30 -20.13
CA SER A 260 -1.73 16.39 -18.91
C SER A 260 -3.21 16.08 -19.15
N GLY A 261 -3.76 16.51 -20.28
CA GLY A 261 -5.15 16.26 -20.64
C GLY A 261 -5.44 14.79 -20.96
N GLU A 262 -4.55 14.12 -21.71
CA GLU A 262 -4.66 12.69 -21.98
C GLU A 262 -4.54 11.87 -20.70
N LEU A 263 -3.58 12.23 -19.85
CA LEU A 263 -3.35 11.57 -18.58
C LEU A 263 -4.54 11.77 -17.62
N LEU A 264 -5.11 12.98 -17.55
CA LEU A 264 -6.33 13.26 -16.79
C LEU A 264 -7.52 12.47 -17.34
N LYS A 265 -7.66 12.34 -18.67
CA LYS A 265 -8.71 11.53 -19.29
C LYS A 265 -8.58 10.05 -18.91
N ILE A 266 -7.37 9.49 -18.94
CA ILE A 266 -7.10 8.11 -18.48
C ILE A 266 -7.49 7.98 -17.00
N PHE A 267 -7.12 8.95 -16.17
CA PHE A 267 -7.47 8.97 -14.75
C PHE A 267 -8.97 9.01 -14.51
N ILE A 268 -9.71 9.88 -15.21
CA ILE A 268 -11.17 9.97 -15.09
C ILE A 268 -11.83 8.65 -15.51
N ILE A 269 -11.42 8.08 -16.65
CA ILE A 269 -11.96 6.78 -17.12
C ILE A 269 -11.66 5.67 -16.11
N GLY A 270 -10.43 5.59 -15.61
CA GLY A 270 -10.04 4.63 -14.58
C GLY A 270 -10.75 4.87 -13.25
N GLY A 271 -11.08 6.13 -12.93
CA GLY A 271 -11.76 6.57 -11.71
C GLY A 271 -13.26 6.32 -11.68
N LEU A 272 -13.90 6.06 -12.84
CA LEU A 272 -15.33 5.72 -12.89
C LEU A 272 -15.66 4.47 -12.07
N TYR A 273 -14.79 3.47 -12.13
CA TYR A 273 -14.99 2.24 -11.37
C TYR A 273 -14.85 2.46 -9.84
N PRO A 274 -13.74 3.01 -9.31
CA PRO A 274 -13.66 3.39 -7.90
C PRO A 274 -14.84 4.23 -7.43
N PHE A 275 -15.32 5.16 -8.26
CA PHE A 275 -16.46 6.00 -7.93
C PHE A 275 -17.75 5.17 -7.77
N GLY A 276 -18.04 4.29 -8.73
CA GLY A 276 -19.14 3.35 -8.63
C GLY A 276 -19.01 2.41 -7.42
N HIS A 277 -17.79 1.99 -7.09
CA HIS A 277 -17.51 1.18 -5.90
C HIS A 277 -17.80 1.94 -4.60
N GLY A 278 -17.42 3.22 -4.51
CA GLY A 278 -17.76 4.07 -3.36
C GLY A 278 -19.27 4.21 -3.16
N ILE A 279 -20.04 4.33 -4.26
CA ILE A 279 -21.51 4.30 -4.20
C ILE A 279 -22.02 2.93 -3.73
N LEU A 280 -21.43 1.84 -4.24
CA LEU A 280 -21.82 0.48 -3.87
C LEU A 280 -21.68 0.23 -2.35
N CYS A 281 -20.70 0.86 -1.69
CA CYS A 281 -20.54 0.77 -0.23
C CYS A 281 -21.79 1.18 0.56
N PHE A 282 -22.63 2.10 0.06
CA PHE A 282 -23.90 2.46 0.72
C PHE A 282 -24.89 1.29 0.78
N TYR A 283 -24.80 0.36 -0.18
CA TYR A 283 -25.74 -0.75 -0.33
C TYR A 283 -25.21 -2.05 0.26
N THR A 284 -23.88 -2.24 0.30
CA THR A 284 -23.27 -3.45 0.81
C THR A 284 -23.20 -3.46 2.33
N PHE A 285 -23.03 -2.28 2.94
CA PHE A 285 -22.99 -2.13 4.39
C PHE A 285 -24.37 -1.88 4.98
N THR A 286 -24.69 -2.59 6.07
CA THR A 286 -25.97 -2.50 6.77
C THR A 286 -25.90 -1.54 7.95
N GLU A 287 -27.07 -1.14 8.44
CA GLU A 287 -27.22 -0.29 9.60
C GLU A 287 -26.84 -0.99 10.91
N PRO A 288 -26.40 -0.21 11.92
CA PRO A 288 -26.23 -0.69 13.29
C PRO A 288 -27.46 -1.44 13.82
N THR A 289 -27.22 -2.49 14.61
CA THR A 289 -28.25 -3.22 15.35
C THR A 289 -27.75 -3.48 16.76
N PRO A 290 -28.62 -3.77 17.75
CA PRO A 290 -28.17 -4.07 19.11
C PRO A 290 -27.22 -5.29 19.20
N LEU A 291 -27.29 -6.20 18.23
CA LEU A 291 -26.34 -7.30 18.10
C LEU A 291 -24.96 -6.78 17.69
N PHE A 292 -24.91 -5.91 16.68
CA PHE A 292 -23.67 -5.33 16.19
C PHE A 292 -23.02 -4.37 17.20
N ASP A 293 -23.82 -3.65 17.98
CA ASP A 293 -23.34 -2.77 19.05
C ASP A 293 -22.53 -3.59 20.08
N LYS A 294 -23.11 -4.68 20.57
CA LYS A 294 -22.44 -5.61 21.51
C LYS A 294 -21.18 -6.21 20.94
N THR A 295 -21.16 -6.52 19.64
CA THR A 295 -19.96 -7.02 18.98
C THR A 295 -18.91 -5.94 18.89
N PHE A 296 -19.28 -4.71 18.51
CA PHE A 296 -18.33 -3.62 18.34
C PHE A 296 -17.73 -3.15 19.66
N GLU A 297 -18.47 -3.24 20.77
CA GLU A 297 -17.97 -3.01 22.13
C GLU A 297 -16.85 -4.00 22.55
N LEU A 298 -16.64 -5.10 21.82
CA LEU A 298 -15.51 -6.00 22.05
C LEU A 298 -14.17 -5.41 21.56
N ASP A 299 -14.22 -4.38 20.71
CA ASP A 299 -13.04 -3.69 20.23
C ASP A 299 -12.34 -2.92 21.38
N PRO A 300 -11.01 -3.06 21.56
CA PRO A 300 -10.28 -2.37 22.62
C PRO A 300 -10.35 -0.84 22.53
N VAL A 301 -10.40 -0.27 21.32
CA VAL A 301 -10.51 1.18 21.13
C VAL A 301 -11.92 1.62 21.50
N ILE A 302 -12.96 0.94 21.04
CA ILE A 302 -14.36 1.29 21.33
C ILE A 302 -14.69 1.12 22.81
N SER A 303 -14.23 0.05 23.46
CA SER A 303 -14.44 -0.15 24.90
C SER A 303 -13.73 0.88 25.78
N SER A 304 -12.77 1.65 25.24
CA SER A 304 -12.17 2.80 25.92
C SER A 304 -12.99 4.08 25.79
N LEU A 305 -13.92 4.14 24.84
CA LEU A 305 -14.80 5.28 24.61
C LEU A 305 -16.02 5.21 25.51
N ASP A 306 -16.54 6.38 25.89
CA ASP A 306 -17.81 6.53 26.61
C ASP A 306 -19.03 6.50 25.67
N TYR A 307 -18.82 6.28 24.37
CA TYR A 307 -19.86 6.21 23.35
C TYR A 307 -19.45 5.28 22.19
N ILE A 308 -20.46 4.79 21.45
CA ILE A 308 -20.24 4.07 20.19
C ILE A 308 -20.24 5.09 19.04
N PRO A 309 -19.14 5.25 18.28
CA PRO A 309 -19.11 6.16 17.14
C PRO A 309 -20.04 5.67 16.02
N PRO A 310 -20.58 6.58 15.17
CA PRO A 310 -21.36 6.17 14.01
C PRO A 310 -20.61 5.14 13.16
N TYR A 311 -21.25 4.00 12.92
CA TYR A 311 -20.63 2.89 12.22
C TYR A 311 -21.57 2.21 11.22
N ARG A 312 -20.96 1.39 10.36
CA ARG A 312 -21.62 0.57 9.35
C ARG A 312 -21.02 -0.83 9.35
N VAL A 313 -21.84 -1.83 9.05
CA VAL A 313 -21.44 -3.24 9.17
C VAL A 313 -21.51 -3.95 7.84
N GLY A 314 -20.41 -4.59 7.46
CA GLY A 314 -20.40 -5.59 6.41
C GLY A 314 -20.61 -6.98 6.98
N ASP A 315 -21.81 -7.54 6.84
CA ASP A 315 -22.07 -8.93 7.22
C ASP A 315 -21.58 -9.88 6.12
N CYS A 316 -20.34 -10.36 6.23
CA CYS A 316 -19.74 -11.25 5.23
C CYS A 316 -20.33 -12.66 5.23
N VAL A 317 -21.09 -13.04 6.27
CA VAL A 317 -21.61 -14.40 6.47
C VAL A 317 -23.01 -14.52 5.89
N ASN A 318 -23.89 -13.58 6.22
CA ASN A 318 -25.31 -13.66 5.85
C ASN A 318 -25.65 -12.80 4.63
N SER A 319 -24.87 -11.75 4.33
CA SER A 319 -25.11 -10.91 3.16
C SER A 319 -24.31 -11.39 1.95
N LYS A 320 -25.01 -12.04 1.01
CA LYS A 320 -24.44 -12.42 -0.31
C LYS A 320 -23.88 -11.20 -1.06
N LEU A 321 -24.52 -10.03 -0.89
CA LEU A 321 -24.08 -8.79 -1.53
C LEU A 321 -22.74 -8.32 -0.96
N MET A 322 -22.55 -8.40 0.36
CA MET A 322 -21.26 -8.08 0.99
C MET A 322 -20.18 -9.11 0.63
N ALA A 323 -20.50 -10.41 0.62
CA ALA A 323 -19.56 -11.43 0.17
C ALA A 323 -19.10 -11.21 -1.28
N LEU A 324 -20.04 -10.87 -2.19
CA LEU A 324 -19.72 -10.51 -3.57
C LEU A 324 -18.87 -9.24 -3.65
N HIS A 325 -19.16 -8.24 -2.81
CA HIS A 325 -18.38 -7.01 -2.71
C HIS A 325 -16.92 -7.30 -2.33
N ILE A 326 -16.69 -8.12 -1.30
CA ILE A 326 -15.36 -8.57 -0.87
C ILE A 326 -14.65 -9.36 -1.98
N ALA A 327 -15.34 -10.29 -2.64
CA ALA A 327 -14.77 -11.03 -3.77
C ALA A 327 -14.34 -10.10 -4.91
N ASN A 328 -15.17 -9.10 -5.21
CA ASN A 328 -14.86 -8.07 -6.19
C ASN A 328 -13.63 -7.23 -5.78
N CYS A 329 -13.44 -6.93 -4.49
CA CYS A 329 -12.21 -6.28 -4.01
C CYS A 329 -10.94 -7.07 -4.31
N MET A 330 -10.98 -8.38 -4.07
CA MET A 330 -9.85 -9.26 -4.37
C MET A 330 -9.61 -9.36 -5.88
N ALA A 331 -10.67 -9.57 -6.66
CA ALA A 331 -10.59 -9.70 -8.11
C ALA A 331 -10.00 -8.45 -8.77
N MET A 332 -10.43 -7.26 -8.36
CA MET A 332 -9.91 -6.00 -8.88
C MET A 332 -8.44 -5.79 -8.57
N THR A 333 -8.00 -6.15 -7.36
CA THR A 333 -6.59 -6.01 -7.00
C THR A 333 -5.73 -6.95 -7.82
N ILE A 334 -6.14 -8.23 -7.95
CA ILE A 334 -5.47 -9.20 -8.81
C ILE A 334 -5.40 -8.69 -10.26
N ALA A 335 -6.52 -8.21 -10.82
CA ALA A 335 -6.57 -7.68 -12.17
C ALA A 335 -5.63 -6.47 -12.37
N SER A 336 -5.57 -5.56 -11.39
CA SER A 336 -4.64 -4.41 -11.41
C SER A 336 -3.18 -4.88 -11.49
N TYR A 337 -2.78 -5.86 -10.68
CA TYR A 337 -1.42 -6.41 -10.71
C TYR A 337 -1.09 -7.19 -11.98
N VAL A 338 -2.07 -7.90 -12.57
CA VAL A 338 -1.90 -8.52 -13.90
C VAL A 338 -1.60 -7.45 -14.96
N ILE A 339 -2.36 -6.33 -14.95
CA ILE A 339 -2.11 -5.20 -15.87
C ILE A 339 -0.71 -4.62 -15.65
N ILE A 340 -0.32 -4.37 -14.38
CA ILE A 340 1.01 -3.87 -14.04
C ILE A 340 2.10 -4.79 -14.61
N MET A 341 1.97 -6.10 -14.42
CA MET A 341 2.95 -7.08 -14.91
C MET A 341 3.06 -7.09 -16.44
N VAL A 342 1.93 -7.03 -17.16
CA VAL A 342 1.90 -6.96 -18.62
C VAL A 342 2.57 -5.67 -19.11
N VAL A 343 2.16 -4.52 -18.58
CA VAL A 343 2.70 -3.22 -18.98
C VAL A 343 4.18 -3.10 -18.61
N TYR A 344 4.61 -3.67 -17.49
CA TYR A 344 6.02 -3.73 -17.10
C TYR A 344 6.86 -4.51 -18.12
N ARG A 345 6.40 -5.69 -18.56
CA ARG A 345 7.09 -6.48 -19.59
C ARG A 345 7.18 -5.72 -20.92
N MET A 346 6.12 -5.03 -21.32
CA MET A 346 6.11 -4.17 -22.51
C MET A 346 7.11 -3.01 -22.36
N THR A 347 7.12 -2.36 -21.20
CA THR A 347 8.03 -1.26 -20.85
C THR A 347 9.49 -1.69 -20.92
N LYS A 348 9.83 -2.86 -20.38
CA LYS A 348 11.18 -3.44 -20.47
C LYS A 348 11.59 -3.74 -21.90
N THR A 349 10.70 -4.34 -22.66
CA THR A 349 10.96 -4.69 -24.06
C THR A 349 11.24 -3.44 -24.90
N GLU A 350 10.43 -2.40 -24.75
CA GLU A 350 10.65 -1.12 -25.45
C GLU A 350 11.91 -0.40 -24.95
N PHE A 351 12.19 -0.45 -23.65
CA PHE A 351 13.42 0.14 -23.10
C PHE A 351 14.68 -0.45 -23.76
N ILE A 352 14.77 -1.78 -23.87
CA ILE A 352 15.91 -2.46 -24.51
C ILE A 352 16.02 -2.04 -25.98
N LYS A 353 14.89 -1.96 -26.72
CA LYS A 353 14.89 -1.56 -28.14
C LYS A 353 15.42 -0.15 -28.36
N MET A 354 15.12 0.78 -27.45
CA MET A 354 15.53 2.17 -27.57
C MET A 354 16.81 2.52 -26.82
N GLU A 355 17.38 1.59 -26.04
CA GLU A 355 18.57 1.84 -25.23
C GLU A 355 19.74 2.35 -26.10
N SER A 356 19.91 1.82 -27.31
CA SER A 356 20.95 2.27 -28.24
C SER A 356 20.77 3.70 -28.77
N GLN A 357 19.55 4.23 -28.72
CA GLN A 357 19.19 5.58 -29.20
C GLN A 357 19.20 6.63 -28.08
N MET A 358 19.24 6.20 -26.82
CA MET A 358 19.20 7.09 -25.66
C MET A 358 20.61 7.53 -25.25
N SER A 359 20.75 8.80 -24.86
CA SER A 359 21.98 9.26 -24.18
C SER A 359 22.14 8.58 -22.83
N ASP A 360 23.38 8.49 -22.34
CA ASP A 360 23.66 7.83 -21.05
C ASP A 360 23.01 8.55 -19.87
N GLN A 361 22.85 9.87 -19.97
CA GLN A 361 22.10 10.65 -18.99
C GLN A 361 20.62 10.23 -18.97
N THR A 362 19.98 10.10 -20.13
CA THR A 362 18.58 9.65 -20.23
C THR A 362 18.42 8.22 -19.70
N LYS A 363 19.34 7.31 -20.03
CA LYS A 363 19.34 5.93 -19.51
C LYS A 363 19.37 5.91 -17.98
N ARG A 364 20.23 6.74 -17.35
CA ARG A 364 20.33 6.84 -15.89
C ARG A 364 19.01 7.33 -15.28
N VAL A 365 18.41 8.38 -15.84
CA VAL A 365 17.12 8.91 -15.36
C VAL A 365 16.01 7.88 -15.52
N GLN A 366 15.94 7.18 -16.65
CA GLN A 366 14.94 6.14 -16.89
C GLN A 366 15.05 4.97 -15.91
N LYS A 367 16.28 4.52 -15.61
CA LYS A 367 16.55 3.49 -14.59
C LYS A 367 16.22 3.97 -13.17
N GLN A 368 16.40 5.26 -12.86
CA GLN A 368 16.00 5.82 -11.57
C GLN A 368 14.48 5.87 -11.41
N MET A 369 13.77 6.40 -12.42
CA MET A 369 12.30 6.43 -12.40
C MET A 369 11.69 5.02 -12.37
N GLU A 370 12.37 4.05 -12.97
CA GLU A 370 12.02 2.64 -12.80
C GLU A 370 11.98 2.20 -11.35
N GLN A 371 13.07 2.45 -10.63
CA GLN A 371 13.22 2.01 -9.25
C GLN A 371 12.16 2.66 -8.37
N VAL A 372 11.87 3.95 -8.58
CA VAL A 372 10.80 4.67 -7.88
C VAL A 372 9.46 3.95 -8.05
N ILE A 373 9.03 3.76 -9.31
CA ILE A 373 7.72 3.17 -9.63
C ILE A 373 7.64 1.71 -9.16
N PHE A 374 8.74 0.97 -9.22
CA PHE A 374 8.80 -0.40 -8.74
C PHE A 374 8.65 -0.48 -7.21
N ILE A 375 9.34 0.38 -6.46
CA ILE A 375 9.19 0.47 -4.99
C ILE A 375 7.75 0.86 -4.63
N GLN A 376 7.18 1.83 -5.34
CA GLN A 376 5.79 2.26 -5.17
C GLN A 376 4.77 1.16 -5.52
N ALA A 377 5.11 0.21 -6.39
CA ALA A 377 4.23 -0.91 -6.72
C ALA A 377 4.28 -2.03 -5.67
N ILE A 378 5.46 -2.26 -5.08
CA ILE A 378 5.67 -3.28 -4.03
C ILE A 378 5.01 -2.84 -2.73
N PHE A 379 5.13 -1.56 -2.37
CA PHE A 379 4.70 -1.11 -1.06
C PHE A 379 3.21 -1.38 -0.78
N PRO A 380 2.27 -1.03 -1.69
CA PRO A 380 0.85 -1.38 -1.55
C PRO A 380 0.59 -2.88 -1.50
N ILE A 381 1.46 -3.75 -2.05
CA ILE A 381 1.28 -5.21 -1.86
C ILE A 381 1.39 -5.53 -0.37
N LEU A 382 2.45 -5.01 0.28
CA LEU A 382 2.76 -5.33 1.66
C LEU A 382 1.77 -4.71 2.62
N VAL A 383 1.44 -3.43 2.42
CA VAL A 383 0.63 -2.69 3.39
C VAL A 383 -0.84 -2.60 3.06
N LEU A 384 -1.26 -2.83 1.82
CA LEU A 384 -2.67 -2.70 1.41
C LEU A 384 -3.24 -4.05 0.96
N PHE A 385 -2.55 -4.78 0.08
CA PHE A 385 -3.06 -6.04 -0.44
C PHE A 385 -3.07 -7.14 0.61
N ILE A 386 -1.96 -7.37 1.32
CA ILE A 386 -1.89 -8.43 2.34
C ILE A 386 -2.96 -8.19 3.43
N PRO A 387 -3.03 -7.03 4.11
CA PRO A 387 -4.11 -6.79 5.07
C PRO A 387 -5.50 -6.84 4.40
N GLY A 388 -5.64 -6.22 3.22
CA GLY A 388 -6.90 -6.18 2.48
C GLY A 388 -7.39 -7.53 1.93
N THR A 389 -6.57 -8.59 1.92
CA THR A 389 -7.01 -9.96 1.59
C THR A 389 -7.10 -10.84 2.83
N VAL A 390 -6.12 -10.77 3.73
CA VAL A 390 -6.11 -11.56 4.96
C VAL A 390 -7.31 -11.20 5.84
N LEU A 391 -7.63 -9.92 5.97
CA LEU A 391 -8.72 -9.46 6.83
C LEU A 391 -10.10 -9.90 6.32
N PRO A 392 -10.46 -9.77 5.03
CA PRO A 392 -11.73 -10.33 4.56
C PRO A 392 -11.77 -11.86 4.55
N ILE A 393 -10.65 -12.56 4.31
CA ILE A 393 -10.61 -14.02 4.45
C ILE A 393 -10.86 -14.42 5.91
N ALA A 394 -10.22 -13.73 6.86
CA ALA A 394 -10.46 -13.93 8.28
C ALA A 394 -11.93 -13.68 8.64
N ALA A 395 -12.56 -12.64 8.10
CA ALA A 395 -13.99 -12.39 8.28
C ALA A 395 -14.84 -13.55 7.70
N LEU A 396 -14.57 -13.98 6.46
CA LEU A 396 -15.30 -15.09 5.82
C LEU A 396 -15.17 -16.43 6.58
N TRP A 397 -14.04 -16.65 7.26
CA TRP A 397 -13.79 -17.83 8.08
C TRP A 397 -14.08 -17.64 9.57
N LYS A 398 -14.67 -16.49 9.96
CA LYS A 398 -14.99 -16.15 11.36
C LYS A 398 -13.78 -16.24 12.30
N ILE A 399 -12.59 -15.94 11.79
CA ILE A 399 -11.36 -15.92 12.57
C ILE A 399 -11.33 -14.61 13.36
N ASN A 400 -11.49 -14.72 14.68
CA ASN A 400 -11.56 -13.58 15.58
C ASN A 400 -10.16 -13.14 16.03
N TYR A 401 -9.79 -11.92 15.67
CA TYR A 401 -8.58 -11.27 16.19
C TYR A 401 -8.92 -9.90 16.77
N ARG A 402 -8.56 -9.71 18.04
CA ARG A 402 -8.78 -8.43 18.75
C ARG A 402 -7.99 -7.25 18.18
N PHE A 403 -7.02 -7.50 17.30
CA PHE A 403 -6.07 -6.49 16.80
C PHE A 403 -6.20 -6.20 15.31
N THR A 404 -7.38 -6.45 14.76
CA THR A 404 -7.65 -6.26 13.34
C THR A 404 -7.58 -4.78 12.96
N GLY A 405 -8.03 -3.87 13.85
CA GLY A 405 -8.00 -2.42 13.62
C GLY A 405 -6.59 -1.83 13.53
N GLU A 406 -5.64 -2.30 14.36
CA GLU A 406 -4.26 -1.81 14.32
C GLU A 406 -3.52 -2.25 13.05
N PHE A 407 -3.82 -3.45 12.54
CA PHE A 407 -3.31 -3.88 11.24
C PHE A 407 -3.84 -3.00 10.10
N VAL A 408 -5.10 -2.56 10.18
CA VAL A 408 -5.66 -1.63 9.18
C VAL A 408 -5.02 -0.25 9.29
N ALA A 409 -4.70 0.23 10.50
CA ALA A 409 -3.98 1.51 10.66
C ALA A 409 -2.63 1.53 9.92
N ILE A 410 -1.98 0.37 9.74
CA ILE A 410 -0.76 0.26 8.91
C ILE A 410 -1.07 0.55 7.43
N MET A 411 -2.25 0.18 6.92
CA MET A 411 -2.66 0.47 5.54
C MET A 411 -2.64 1.98 5.25
N HIS A 412 -2.96 2.79 6.26
CA HIS A 412 -3.01 4.24 6.17
C HIS A 412 -1.63 4.89 6.03
N THR A 413 -0.54 4.13 6.21
CA THR A 413 0.82 4.61 5.97
C THR A 413 1.18 4.69 4.48
N THR A 414 0.37 4.10 3.59
CA THR A 414 0.62 4.06 2.14
C THR A 414 1.03 5.41 1.54
N PRO A 415 0.30 6.51 1.75
CA PRO A 415 0.65 7.82 1.19
C PRO A 415 2.00 8.36 1.68
N VAL A 416 2.33 8.11 2.95
CA VAL A 416 3.59 8.54 3.57
C VAL A 416 4.75 7.89 2.83
N PHE A 417 4.73 6.56 2.73
CA PHE A 417 5.80 5.80 2.08
C PHE A 417 5.86 6.05 0.56
N ASN A 418 4.70 6.22 -0.08
CA ASN A 418 4.62 6.61 -1.49
C ASN A 418 5.38 7.92 -1.71
N SER A 419 5.11 8.92 -0.88
CA SER A 419 5.79 10.22 -0.95
C SER A 419 7.28 10.14 -0.60
N PHE A 420 7.65 9.43 0.46
CA PHE A 420 9.05 9.24 0.83
C PHE A 420 9.85 8.54 -0.28
N SER A 421 9.25 7.54 -0.96
CA SER A 421 9.91 6.86 -2.06
C SER A 421 10.31 7.82 -3.19
N VAL A 422 9.43 8.76 -3.54
CA VAL A 422 9.69 9.81 -4.55
C VAL A 422 10.80 10.74 -4.07
N ILE A 423 10.73 11.24 -2.83
CA ILE A 423 11.71 12.18 -2.29
C ILE A 423 13.11 11.55 -2.22
N LEU A 424 13.21 10.28 -1.80
CA LEU A 424 14.49 9.59 -1.62
C LEU A 424 15.09 9.10 -2.93
N CYS A 425 14.25 8.64 -3.88
CA CYS A 425 14.72 8.03 -5.12
C CYS A 425 14.98 9.06 -6.22
N VAL A 426 14.30 10.22 -6.23
CA VAL A 426 14.55 11.29 -7.21
C VAL A 426 15.70 12.17 -6.72
N PRO A 427 16.91 12.11 -7.34
CA PRO A 427 18.10 12.74 -6.77
C PRO A 427 17.98 14.26 -6.62
N SER A 428 17.31 14.94 -7.56
CA SER A 428 17.07 16.38 -7.46
C SER A 428 16.22 16.76 -6.25
N TYR A 429 15.26 15.91 -5.88
CA TYR A 429 14.40 16.13 -4.72
C TYR A 429 15.14 15.80 -3.43
N ARG A 430 15.86 14.67 -3.41
CA ARG A 430 16.72 14.29 -2.29
C ARG A 430 17.73 15.37 -1.94
N ARG A 431 18.43 15.95 -2.92
CA ARG A 431 19.42 17.03 -2.70
C ARG A 431 18.80 18.26 -2.03
N ILE A 432 17.60 18.65 -2.47
CA ILE A 432 16.87 19.77 -1.86
C ILE A 432 16.47 19.42 -0.43
N PHE A 433 15.90 18.23 -0.24
CA PHE A 433 15.47 17.74 1.07
C PHE A 433 16.63 17.67 2.07
N THR A 434 17.73 17.00 1.73
CA THR A 434 18.92 16.92 2.58
C THR A 434 19.57 18.29 2.77
N GLY A 435 19.58 19.13 1.73
CA GLY A 435 20.10 20.49 1.80
C GLY A 435 19.42 21.36 2.86
N MET A 436 18.13 21.14 3.15
CA MET A 436 17.43 21.84 4.23
C MET A 436 18.00 21.50 5.62
N PHE A 437 18.55 20.30 5.81
CA PHE A 437 19.11 19.85 7.09
C PHE A 437 20.61 20.16 7.24
N TYR A 438 21.38 20.17 6.14
CA TYR A 438 22.84 20.35 6.19
C TYR A 438 23.32 21.82 6.09
N LYS A 439 22.47 22.78 5.70
CA LYS A 439 22.90 24.16 5.36
C LYS A 439 23.30 25.07 6.54
N ASN A 440 23.34 24.58 7.79
CA ASN A 440 23.45 25.45 8.96
C ASN A 440 24.76 25.37 9.77
N ARG A 441 25.89 24.89 9.20
CA ARG A 441 27.15 24.77 9.98
C ARG A 441 28.32 25.69 9.63
N ASN A 442 28.35 26.36 8.48
CA ASN A 442 29.58 27.07 8.03
C ASN A 442 29.42 28.57 7.73
N MET A 443 28.37 29.26 8.21
CA MET A 443 28.22 30.72 8.00
C MET A 443 28.67 31.61 9.18
N VAL A 444 29.48 31.09 10.11
CA VAL A 444 30.14 31.92 11.13
C VAL A 444 31.61 31.56 11.20
N SER A 445 32.45 32.38 10.56
CA SER A 445 33.84 32.71 10.95
C SER A 445 34.71 33.03 9.73
N SER A 446 34.45 34.17 9.08
CA SER A 446 35.52 34.91 8.38
C SER A 446 35.21 36.40 8.43
N SER A 447 35.07 36.88 9.65
CA SER A 447 35.41 38.27 9.97
C SER A 447 36.86 38.24 10.47
N LYS A 448 37.72 38.98 9.76
CA LYS A 448 39.12 39.32 10.06
C LYS A 448 40.20 38.27 9.73
N GLN A 449 40.80 38.42 8.54
CA GLN A 449 42.24 38.75 8.33
C GLN A 449 42.48 38.58 6.81
N GLY A 450 42.63 39.64 6.03
CA GLY A 450 43.81 40.50 6.02
C GLY A 450 44.33 40.50 4.59
N ASP A 451 44.39 41.68 3.98
CA ASP A 451 44.93 41.99 2.66
C ASP A 451 46.15 41.15 2.26
N LYS A 452 46.10 40.56 1.05
CA LYS A 452 47.26 40.53 0.14
C LYS A 452 46.85 40.17 -1.30
N LYS A 453 46.95 41.19 -2.16
CA LYS A 453 46.95 41.11 -3.62
C LYS A 453 48.06 40.15 -4.12
N THR A 454 47.72 39.22 -5.02
CA THR A 454 48.57 38.91 -6.20
C THR A 454 47.83 38.11 -7.28
N HIS A 455 47.68 38.78 -8.42
CA HIS A 455 47.69 38.38 -9.85
C HIS A 455 47.78 36.91 -10.34
N THR A 456 47.11 36.70 -11.51
CA THR A 456 47.32 35.72 -12.63
C THR A 456 47.05 34.22 -12.34
N THR A 457 46.44 33.37 -13.17
CA THR A 457 46.18 33.32 -14.64
C THR A 457 45.28 32.09 -14.97
N HIS A 458 44.50 32.19 -16.06
CA HIS A 458 44.11 31.16 -17.05
C HIS A 458 43.54 29.76 -16.67
N ASP A 459 42.38 29.47 -17.27
CA ASP A 459 41.85 28.18 -17.75
C ASP A 459 41.87 26.95 -16.83
N SER A 460 40.69 26.57 -16.31
CA SER A 460 40.16 25.17 -16.34
C SER A 460 38.91 24.94 -15.45
N ASP A 461 37.89 25.79 -15.51
CA ASP A 461 36.61 25.50 -14.82
C ASP A 461 35.54 25.04 -15.81
N LEU A 462 35.70 23.81 -16.29
CA LEU A 462 34.65 23.04 -16.95
C LEU A 462 34.67 21.65 -16.31
N PHE A 463 33.54 21.27 -15.69
CA PHE A 463 33.28 20.04 -14.90
C PHE A 463 33.32 20.18 -13.38
N GLU A 464 32.33 20.88 -12.82
CA GLU A 464 31.85 20.53 -11.48
C GLU A 464 30.31 20.62 -11.40
N PHE A 465 29.62 19.70 -12.09
CA PHE A 465 28.27 19.29 -11.73
C PHE A 465 28.02 17.85 -12.20
N ALA A 466 27.99 16.90 -11.27
CA ALA A 466 27.33 15.61 -11.42
C ALA A 466 26.61 15.22 -10.13
#